data_AF-A0A8X6QVZ0-F1
#
_entry.id   AF-A0A8X6QVZ0-F1
#
_cell.length_a   1.000
_cell.length_b   1.000
_cell.length_c   1.000
_cell.angle_alpha   90.00
_cell.angle_beta   90.00
_cell.angle_gamma   90.00
#
_symmetry.space_group_name_H-M   'P 1'
#
loop_
_entity.id
_entity.type
_entity.pdbx_description
1 polymer ?
#
loop_
_entity_poly.entity_id
_entity_poly.type
_entity_poly.pdbx_seq_one_letter_code
_entity_poly.pdbx_strand_id
1 'polypeptide(L)'
;MLNSDNPSSRRAGSFYKRRPYSNPMPECASQQVCNAVFMRLKFVQPLCRCSNGMKSPCSTRMHPNDRHTVNLLADKDGQKTQTLIKVCEDVDTIKICQEPHDWMLLALQNVRTGKAHYLVVCKCPTHGVMEGPVLHTQPPYARIPGISVYGMLCVQGRKSRLHKENFPPVPWEKIIEVYNSTLVGRNNRMRRSFGIPATFIP
;
A
#
# COMPACT_ATOMS: atom_id res chain seq x y z
N MET A 1 8.15 -37.96 41.12
CA MET A 1 8.08 -38.27 39.68
C MET A 1 6.73 -37.79 39.16
N LEU A 2 6.79 -36.98 38.11
CA LEU A 2 5.73 -36.60 37.13
C LEU A 2 4.52 -35.75 37.57
N ASN A 3 4.67 -34.45 37.29
CA ASN A 3 3.64 -33.47 36.89
C ASN A 3 2.71 -33.99 35.80
N SER A 4 1.46 -33.50 35.76
CA SER A 4 0.98 -32.60 34.69
C SER A 4 -0.47 -32.19 34.89
N ASP A 5 -0.67 -30.93 35.29
CA ASP A 5 -1.89 -30.16 35.10
C ASP A 5 -2.22 -30.04 33.61
N ASN A 6 -3.47 -30.24 33.24
CA ASN A 6 -3.96 -29.95 31.89
C ASN A 6 -5.37 -29.34 31.94
N PRO A 7 -5.51 -28.00 31.98
CA PRO A 7 -6.76 -27.37 31.60
C PRO A 7 -6.74 -27.11 30.10
N SER A 8 -7.56 -27.89 29.42
CA SER A 8 -7.95 -27.76 28.02
C SER A 8 -8.47 -26.34 27.72
N SER A 9 -7.56 -25.46 27.29
CA SER A 9 -7.89 -24.17 26.71
C SER A 9 -8.69 -24.37 25.42
N ARG A 10 -10.02 -24.25 25.55
CA ARG A 10 -11.01 -24.24 24.47
C ARG A 10 -10.52 -23.33 23.33
N ARG A 11 -10.09 -23.92 22.22
CA ARG A 11 -9.78 -23.21 20.98
C ARG A 11 -11.09 -22.65 20.43
N ALA A 12 -11.30 -21.35 20.57
CA ALA A 12 -12.30 -20.63 19.80
C ALA A 12 -11.97 -20.84 18.31
N GLY A 13 -12.82 -21.59 17.61
CA GLY A 13 -12.67 -21.85 16.17
C GLY A 13 -12.71 -20.54 15.39
N SER A 14 -11.61 -20.22 14.71
CA SER A 14 -11.54 -19.05 13.83
C SER A 14 -12.30 -19.35 12.53
N PHE A 15 -13.52 -18.81 12.38
CA PHE A 15 -14.43 -18.92 11.22
C PHE A 15 -13.92 -18.31 9.89
N TYR A 16 -12.61 -18.12 9.74
CA TYR A 16 -12.03 -17.34 8.65
C TYR A 16 -11.09 -18.18 7.80
N LYS A 17 -11.20 -18.03 6.47
CA LYS A 17 -10.28 -18.65 5.51
C LYS A 17 -8.88 -18.08 5.79
N ARG A 18 -7.95 -18.96 6.16
CA ARG A 18 -6.52 -18.65 6.29
C ARG A 18 -5.80 -19.33 5.13
N ARG A 19 -4.83 -18.64 4.51
CA ARG A 19 -3.92 -19.33 3.57
C ARG A 19 -3.11 -20.36 4.39
N PRO A 20 -3.09 -21.64 4.00
CA PRO A 20 -2.13 -22.58 4.57
C PRO A 20 -0.73 -22.15 4.13
N TYR A 21 0.16 -21.87 5.08
CA TYR A 21 1.56 -21.57 4.81
C TYR A 21 2.37 -22.85 4.95
N SER A 22 3.32 -23.08 4.06
CA SER A 22 4.36 -24.11 4.21
C SER A 22 5.34 -23.65 5.30
N ASN A 23 5.24 -24.23 6.49
CA ASN A 23 5.95 -23.82 7.69
C ASN A 23 7.50 -24.00 7.56
N PRO A 24 8.33 -23.16 8.23
CA PRO A 24 7.96 -22.13 9.20
C PRO A 24 7.98 -20.68 8.67
N MET A 25 7.02 -19.89 9.16
CA MET A 25 6.91 -18.44 8.91
C MET A 25 8.01 -17.66 9.67
N PRO A 26 8.60 -16.59 9.08
CA PRO A 26 9.63 -15.80 9.73
C PRO A 26 9.10 -15.06 10.96
N GLU A 27 10.00 -14.77 11.90
CA GLU A 27 9.70 -13.89 13.04
C GLU A 27 9.52 -12.44 12.58
N CYS A 28 8.59 -11.73 13.20
CA CYS A 28 8.33 -10.32 12.92
C CYS A 28 9.45 -9.45 13.49
N ALA A 29 9.90 -8.47 12.71
CA ALA A 29 10.64 -7.33 13.23
C ALA A 29 9.72 -6.38 14.02
N SER A 30 10.31 -5.44 14.77
CA SER A 30 9.59 -4.35 15.43
C SER A 30 8.76 -3.55 14.42
N GLN A 31 7.56 -3.14 14.80
CA GLN A 31 6.61 -2.38 13.97
C GLN A 31 6.22 -3.06 12.63
N GLN A 32 6.58 -4.33 12.44
CA GLN A 32 6.18 -5.10 11.27
C GLN A 32 4.73 -5.56 11.38
N VAL A 33 4.02 -5.51 10.25
CA VAL A 33 2.67 -6.07 10.16
C VAL A 33 2.76 -7.59 10.21
N CYS A 34 2.10 -8.19 11.19
CA CYS A 34 2.06 -9.62 11.41
C CYS A 34 0.88 -10.30 10.72
N ASN A 35 -0.27 -9.63 10.60
CA ASN A 35 -1.42 -10.08 9.80
C ASN A 35 -2.01 -8.91 8.98
N ALA A 36 -2.44 -9.21 7.75
CA ALA A 36 -3.34 -8.36 6.99
C ALA A 36 -4.74 -8.97 6.96
N VAL A 37 -5.75 -8.21 7.40
CA VAL A 37 -7.14 -8.65 7.53
C VAL A 37 -7.98 -7.90 6.51
N PHE A 38 -8.47 -8.62 5.51
CA PHE A 38 -9.32 -8.09 4.45
C PHE A 38 -10.78 -8.24 4.87
N MET A 39 -11.37 -7.16 5.37
CA MET A 39 -12.71 -7.16 5.98
C MET A 39 -13.79 -7.64 5.02
N ARG A 40 -13.77 -7.14 3.77
CA ARG A 40 -14.72 -7.53 2.72
C ARG A 40 -14.66 -9.01 2.36
N LEU A 41 -13.45 -9.57 2.35
CA LEU A 41 -13.20 -10.96 1.97
C LEU A 41 -13.29 -11.93 3.17
N LYS A 42 -13.46 -11.39 4.39
CA LYS A 42 -13.35 -12.13 5.65
C LYS A 42 -12.12 -13.05 5.68
N PHE A 43 -11.01 -12.51 5.18
CA PHE A 43 -9.78 -13.25 4.92
C PHE A 43 -8.63 -12.66 5.73
N VAL A 44 -7.85 -13.53 6.37
CA VAL A 44 -6.65 -13.14 7.12
C VAL A 44 -5.43 -13.72 6.43
N GLN A 45 -4.52 -12.84 6.02
CA GLN A 45 -3.23 -13.18 5.48
C GLN A 45 -2.16 -13.05 6.58
N PRO A 46 -1.61 -14.17 7.08
CA PRO A 46 -0.48 -14.13 7.98
C PRO A 46 0.79 -13.74 7.22
N LEU A 47 1.63 -12.90 7.83
CA LEU A 47 2.86 -12.37 7.23
C LEU A 47 4.11 -12.79 8.02
N CYS A 48 4.04 -12.74 9.35
CA CYS A 48 5.13 -13.15 10.23
C CYS A 48 4.59 -13.62 11.61
N ARG A 49 5.42 -14.32 12.39
CA ARG A 49 5.10 -14.73 13.76
C ARG A 49 5.64 -13.71 14.75
N CYS A 50 4.83 -13.28 15.71
CA CYS A 50 5.32 -12.45 16.81
C CYS A 50 6.34 -13.23 17.65
N SER A 51 7.29 -12.51 18.24
CA SER A 51 8.31 -13.13 19.10
C SER A 51 7.68 -13.75 20.35
N ASN A 52 8.33 -14.76 20.92
CA ASN A 52 7.86 -15.45 22.14
C ASN A 52 7.85 -14.53 23.37
N GLY A 53 8.55 -13.38 23.32
CA GLY A 53 8.50 -12.36 24.37
C GLY A 53 7.21 -11.53 24.41
N MET A 54 6.35 -11.64 23.39
CA MET A 54 5.06 -10.94 23.36
C MET A 54 3.96 -11.79 24.02
N LYS A 55 3.12 -11.14 24.84
CA LYS A 55 2.11 -11.79 25.70
C LYS A 55 1.05 -12.59 24.93
N SER A 56 0.90 -12.38 23.61
CA SER A 56 -0.10 -13.06 22.78
C SER A 56 0.35 -13.22 21.33
N PRO A 57 -0.14 -14.25 20.61
CA PRO A 57 0.09 -14.37 19.17
C PRO A 57 -0.53 -13.19 18.39
N CYS A 58 -0.07 -12.97 17.16
CA CYS A 58 -0.62 -11.90 16.31
C CYS A 58 -2.14 -11.99 16.20
N SER A 59 -2.83 -10.89 16.51
CA SER A 59 -4.30 -10.84 16.51
C SER A 59 -4.88 -11.17 15.14
N THR A 60 -5.92 -12.01 15.13
CA THR A 60 -6.72 -12.34 13.93
C THR A 60 -8.13 -11.73 13.98
N ARG A 61 -8.42 -10.88 14.97
CA ARG A 61 -9.75 -10.30 15.16
C ARG A 61 -10.09 -9.34 14.04
N MET A 62 -11.34 -9.35 13.58
CA MET A 62 -11.84 -8.40 12.56
C MET A 62 -12.31 -7.07 13.16
N HIS A 63 -12.22 -6.90 14.47
CA HIS A 63 -12.53 -5.64 15.14
C HIS A 63 -11.23 -4.93 15.56
N PRO A 64 -11.22 -3.57 15.56
CA PRO A 64 -10.05 -2.78 15.93
C PRO A 64 -9.84 -2.64 17.46
N ASN A 65 -10.66 -3.28 18.30
CA ASN A 65 -10.67 -3.11 19.75
C ASN A 65 -9.62 -3.96 20.51
N ASP A 66 -8.53 -4.33 19.85
CA ASP A 66 -7.51 -5.23 20.38
C ASP A 66 -6.17 -4.55 20.65
N ARG A 67 -6.08 -3.21 20.53
CA ARG A 67 -4.85 -2.40 20.66
C ARG A 67 -3.71 -2.79 19.71
N HIS A 68 -3.97 -3.69 18.77
CA HIS A 68 -2.98 -4.20 17.82
C HIS A 68 -3.39 -3.91 16.37
N THR A 69 -4.42 -3.07 16.17
CA THR A 69 -5.01 -2.79 14.86
C THR A 69 -4.74 -1.37 14.39
N VAL A 70 -4.30 -1.24 13.14
CA VAL A 70 -4.32 0.03 12.41
C VAL A 70 -5.28 -0.09 11.24
N ASN A 71 -6.15 0.91 11.09
CA ASN A 71 -7.18 0.94 10.06
C ASN A 71 -6.60 1.54 8.78
N LEU A 72 -6.64 0.78 7.67
CA LEU A 72 -6.33 1.33 6.35
C LEU A 72 -7.62 1.84 5.69
N LEU A 73 -7.87 3.13 5.87
CA LEU A 73 -8.88 3.94 5.19
C LEU A 73 -8.39 4.36 3.79
N ALA A 74 -9.08 3.94 2.74
CA ALA A 74 -8.69 4.26 1.36
C ALA A 74 -9.43 5.47 0.78
N ASP A 75 -10.39 6.06 1.50
CA ASP A 75 -11.35 7.01 0.93
C ASP A 75 -11.48 8.30 1.78
N LYS A 76 -11.72 9.42 1.09
CA LYS A 76 -11.88 10.77 1.65
C LYS A 76 -13.13 10.88 2.52
N ASP A 77 -14.13 10.07 2.24
CA ASP A 77 -15.39 10.04 3.00
C ASP A 77 -15.28 9.20 4.30
N GLY A 78 -14.15 8.53 4.55
CA GLY A 78 -13.87 7.80 5.79
C GLY A 78 -14.80 6.61 6.07
N GLN A 79 -15.76 6.30 5.20
CA GLN A 79 -16.88 5.44 5.56
C GLN A 79 -16.58 3.93 5.54
N LYS A 80 -15.51 3.46 4.88
CA LYS A 80 -15.23 2.02 4.78
C LYS A 80 -13.74 1.69 4.90
N THR A 81 -13.32 1.26 6.08
CA THR A 81 -12.04 0.56 6.27
C THR A 81 -12.08 -0.74 5.49
N GLN A 82 -11.28 -0.86 4.42
CA GLN A 82 -11.28 -2.06 3.57
C GLN A 82 -10.36 -3.14 4.12
N THR A 83 -9.24 -2.72 4.71
CA THR A 83 -8.19 -3.58 5.22
C THR A 83 -7.77 -3.13 6.61
N LEU A 84 -7.66 -4.06 7.54
CA LEU A 84 -7.03 -3.84 8.84
C LEU A 84 -5.65 -4.47 8.81
N ILE A 85 -4.65 -3.76 9.29
CA ILE A 85 -3.33 -4.33 9.51
C ILE A 85 -3.12 -4.55 10.99
N LYS A 86 -2.45 -5.65 11.32
CA LYS A 86 -2.19 -6.06 12.70
C LYS A 86 -0.69 -6.03 12.95
N VAL A 87 -0.30 -5.43 14.07
CA VAL A 87 1.08 -5.39 14.54
C VAL A 87 1.19 -6.17 15.85
N CYS A 88 2.38 -6.65 16.17
CA CYS A 88 2.57 -7.41 17.42
C CYS A 88 2.66 -6.51 18.65
N GLU A 89 3.11 -5.26 18.46
CA GLU A 89 3.27 -4.26 19.52
C GLU A 89 1.96 -3.52 19.74
N ASP A 90 1.82 -2.87 20.90
CA ASP A 90 0.66 -2.01 21.17
C ASP A 90 0.71 -0.79 20.24
N VAL A 91 -0.34 -0.60 19.46
CA VAL A 91 -0.48 0.49 18.49
C VAL A 91 -0.43 1.85 19.18
N ASP A 92 -0.81 1.94 20.46
CA ASP A 92 -0.77 3.20 21.21
C ASP A 92 0.67 3.73 21.40
N THR A 93 1.67 2.85 21.35
CA THR A 93 3.09 3.23 21.41
C THR A 93 3.63 3.85 20.11
N ILE A 94 2.92 3.65 19.00
CA ILE A 94 3.30 4.19 17.69
C ILE A 94 2.99 5.68 17.67
N LYS A 95 3.96 6.50 17.24
CA LYS A 95 3.79 7.95 17.10
C LYS A 95 2.68 8.32 16.10
N ILE A 96 2.05 9.47 16.31
CA ILE A 96 1.13 10.07 15.34
C ILE A 96 1.97 10.72 14.22
N CYS A 97 1.54 10.59 12.97
CA CYS A 97 2.21 11.20 11.82
C CYS A 97 2.24 12.73 11.95
N GLN A 98 3.37 13.36 11.65
CA GLN A 98 3.53 14.82 11.59
C GLN A 98 3.43 15.32 10.15
N GLU A 99 2.81 16.48 9.96
CA GLU A 99 2.60 17.09 8.65
C GLU A 99 3.92 17.47 7.96
N PRO A 100 3.97 17.59 6.61
CA PRO A 100 2.88 17.38 5.65
C PRO A 100 2.96 16.08 4.83
N HIS A 101 4.02 15.26 5.00
CA HIS A 101 4.28 14.08 4.15
C HIS A 101 4.92 12.92 4.93
N ASP A 102 4.49 12.69 6.16
CA ASP A 102 4.95 11.52 6.90
C ASP A 102 4.42 10.22 6.27
N TRP A 103 5.31 9.24 6.11
CA TRP A 103 4.95 7.90 5.68
C TRP A 103 4.23 7.18 6.81
N MET A 104 3.00 6.72 6.57
CA MET A 104 2.23 5.92 7.53
C MET A 104 2.64 4.45 7.46
N LEU A 105 2.67 3.91 6.25
CA LEU A 105 2.91 2.50 5.97
C LEU A 105 3.99 2.40 4.90
N LEU A 106 4.98 1.54 5.10
CA LEU A 106 5.99 1.19 4.11
C LEU A 106 5.83 -0.26 3.71
N ALA A 107 6.01 -0.56 2.43
CA ALA A 107 6.03 -1.89 1.85
C ALA A 107 7.38 -2.10 1.16
N LEU A 108 8.25 -2.89 1.79
CA LEU A 108 9.55 -3.28 1.26
C LEU A 108 9.35 -4.52 0.41
N GLN A 109 9.27 -4.32 -0.90
CA GLN A 109 9.02 -5.36 -1.87
C GLN A 109 10.33 -5.87 -2.47
N ASN A 110 10.54 -7.18 -2.41
CA ASN A 110 11.59 -7.83 -3.16
C ASN A 110 11.20 -7.85 -4.65
N VAL A 111 12.00 -7.19 -5.49
CA VAL A 111 11.71 -6.99 -6.92
C VAL A 111 11.62 -8.32 -7.68
N ARG A 112 12.41 -9.33 -7.27
CA ARG A 112 12.44 -10.64 -7.94
C ARG A 112 11.23 -11.50 -7.58
N THR A 113 10.82 -11.52 -6.32
CA THR A 113 9.77 -12.44 -5.82
C THR A 113 8.39 -11.78 -5.73
N GLY A 114 8.32 -10.46 -5.78
CA GLY A 114 7.10 -9.68 -5.54
C GLY A 114 6.61 -9.71 -4.09
N LYS A 115 7.25 -10.48 -3.19
CA LYS A 115 6.90 -10.54 -1.76
C LYS A 115 7.24 -9.20 -1.09
N ALA A 116 6.35 -8.72 -0.25
CA ALA A 116 6.51 -7.46 0.47
C ALA A 116 6.42 -7.65 1.98
N HIS A 117 7.29 -6.93 2.70
CA HIS A 117 7.20 -6.76 4.14
C HIS A 117 6.61 -5.38 4.43
N TYR A 118 5.62 -5.33 5.31
CA TYR A 118 4.94 -4.08 5.66
C TYR A 118 5.40 -3.60 7.03
N LEU A 119 5.76 -2.31 7.13
CA LEU A 119 6.20 -1.65 8.34
C LEU A 119 5.30 -0.44 8.61
N VAL A 120 4.80 -0.32 9.84
CA VAL A 120 4.01 0.83 10.29
C VAL A 120 4.94 1.86 10.92
N VAL A 121 5.03 3.05 10.33
CA VAL A 121 5.96 4.09 10.78
C VAL A 121 5.28 5.09 11.72
N CYS A 122 4.03 5.44 11.43
CA CYS A 122 3.22 6.34 12.26
C CYS A 122 1.73 6.04 12.09
N LYS A 123 0.90 6.59 12.98
CA LYS A 123 -0.56 6.54 12.88
C LYS A 123 -1.07 7.82 12.25
N CYS A 124 -1.81 7.70 11.15
CA CYS A 124 -2.50 8.84 10.59
C CYS A 124 -3.67 9.24 11.51
N PRO A 125 -3.80 10.52 11.88
CA PRO A 125 -4.90 10.96 12.74
C PRO A 125 -6.24 10.83 12.00
N THR A 126 -7.34 10.91 12.74
CA THR A 126 -8.71 10.73 12.19
C THR A 126 -9.12 11.77 11.15
N HIS A 127 -8.47 12.94 11.15
CA HIS A 127 -8.67 14.01 10.16
C HIS A 127 -7.68 13.96 8.98
N GLY A 128 -6.78 12.97 8.98
CA GLY A 128 -5.84 12.72 7.90
C GLY A 128 -6.40 11.75 6.87
N VAL A 129 -5.96 11.90 5.63
CA VAL A 129 -6.24 10.99 4.52
C VAL A 129 -4.96 10.25 4.17
N MET A 130 -5.07 8.98 3.82
CA MET A 130 -3.95 8.24 3.26
C MET A 130 -3.89 8.41 1.75
N GLU A 131 -2.74 8.85 1.25
CA GLU A 131 -2.47 8.97 -0.17
C GLU A 131 -1.46 7.92 -0.65
N GLY A 132 -1.70 7.38 -1.84
CA GLY A 132 -0.81 6.44 -2.50
C GLY A 132 -1.03 4.98 -2.11
N PRO A 133 -0.46 4.09 -2.93
CA PRO A 133 0.95 3.70 -2.79
C PRO A 133 1.88 4.54 -3.66
N VAL A 134 2.83 5.22 -3.05
CA VAL A 134 3.87 6.01 -3.71
C VAL A 134 5.19 5.25 -3.65
N LEU A 135 5.92 5.16 -4.77
CA LEU A 135 7.28 4.64 -4.78
C LEU A 135 8.20 5.64 -4.08
N HIS A 136 8.90 5.20 -3.04
CA HIS A 136 9.86 6.03 -2.34
C HIS A 136 11.18 6.05 -3.11
N THR A 137 11.57 7.22 -3.61
CA THR A 137 12.72 7.38 -4.54
C THR A 137 14.09 7.40 -3.84
N GLN A 138 14.16 7.79 -2.57
CA GLN A 138 15.39 7.78 -1.75
C GLN A 138 15.17 7.39 -0.26
N PRO A 139 14.55 6.25 0.09
CA PRO A 139 14.54 5.84 1.48
C PRO A 139 15.94 5.37 1.91
N PRO A 140 16.28 5.49 3.20
CA PRO A 140 17.51 4.89 3.73
C PRO A 140 17.61 3.38 3.39
N TYR A 141 16.46 2.71 3.25
CA TYR A 141 16.36 1.29 2.87
C TYR A 141 16.40 1.00 1.35
N ALA A 142 16.27 1.99 0.46
CA ALA A 142 16.36 1.76 -1.01
C ALA A 142 17.79 1.57 -1.51
N ARG A 143 18.79 1.80 -0.66
CA ARG A 143 20.18 1.50 -1.03
C ARG A 143 20.45 0.00 -1.12
N ILE A 144 19.51 -0.83 -0.65
CA ILE A 144 19.60 -2.29 -0.78
C ILE A 144 19.19 -2.69 -2.20
N PRO A 145 20.12 -3.22 -3.02
CA PRO A 145 19.79 -3.60 -4.39
C PRO A 145 18.72 -4.71 -4.41
N GLY A 146 17.76 -4.59 -5.33
CA GLY A 146 16.67 -5.56 -5.50
C GLY A 146 15.49 -5.41 -4.54
N ILE A 147 15.42 -4.31 -3.77
CA ILE A 147 14.26 -3.95 -2.95
C ILE A 147 13.67 -2.63 -3.44
N SER A 148 12.37 -2.66 -3.78
CA SER A 148 11.57 -1.46 -4.02
C SER A 148 10.77 -1.13 -2.78
N VAL A 149 10.80 0.14 -2.36
CA VAL A 149 10.04 0.59 -1.19
C VAL A 149 8.87 1.42 -1.67
N TYR A 150 7.66 0.93 -1.41
CA TYR A 150 6.42 1.68 -1.60
C TYR A 150 5.93 2.18 -0.25
N GLY A 151 5.12 3.23 -0.23
CA GLY A 151 4.50 3.66 1.00
C GLY A 151 3.20 4.41 0.81
N MET A 152 2.44 4.49 1.89
CA MET A 152 1.25 5.33 2.00
C MET A 152 1.61 6.55 2.82
N LEU A 153 1.33 7.73 2.29
CA LEU A 153 1.55 9.00 2.96
C LEU A 153 0.32 9.37 3.78
N CYS A 154 0.50 9.96 4.94
CA CYS A 154 -0.57 10.59 5.69
C CYS A 154 -0.59 12.09 5.39
N VAL A 155 -1.66 12.57 4.76
CA VAL A 155 -1.89 13.99 4.50
C VAL A 155 -2.98 14.50 5.43
N GLN A 156 -2.73 15.58 6.17
CA GLN A 156 -3.70 16.14 7.11
C GLN A 156 -4.48 17.28 6.46
N GLY A 157 -5.80 17.31 6.69
CA GLY A 157 -6.81 18.08 5.96
C GLY A 157 -6.78 19.61 6.05
N ARG A 158 -5.62 20.28 6.17
CA ARG A 158 -5.52 21.63 5.62
C ARG A 158 -5.36 21.45 4.13
N LYS A 159 -6.44 21.70 3.36
CA LYS A 159 -6.47 21.78 1.89
C LYS A 159 -5.11 21.43 1.31
N SER A 160 -4.94 20.24 0.73
CA SER A 160 -3.86 20.01 -0.23
C SER A 160 -4.04 21.03 -1.37
N ARG A 161 -3.65 22.29 -1.12
CA ARG A 161 -2.87 23.04 -2.05
C ARG A 161 -1.63 22.17 -2.17
N LEU A 162 -1.69 21.17 -3.05
CA LEU A 162 -0.55 20.91 -3.88
C LEU A 162 -0.16 22.29 -4.39
N HIS A 163 0.83 22.89 -3.74
CA HIS A 163 1.43 24.11 -4.21
C HIS A 163 1.78 23.78 -5.65
N LYS A 164 1.21 24.52 -6.59
CA LYS A 164 1.45 24.36 -8.04
C LYS A 164 2.96 24.36 -8.36
N GLU A 165 3.75 24.87 -7.43
CA GLU A 165 5.21 24.92 -7.36
C GLU A 165 5.91 23.54 -7.19
N ASN A 166 5.24 22.52 -6.64
CA ASN A 166 5.83 21.18 -6.43
C ASN A 166 5.61 20.23 -7.61
N PHE A 167 4.86 20.64 -8.64
CA PHE A 167 4.85 19.93 -9.91
C PHE A 167 6.01 20.45 -10.76
N PRO A 168 6.79 19.57 -11.43
CA PRO A 168 7.69 20.05 -12.46
C PRO A 168 6.86 20.87 -13.46
N PRO A 169 7.35 22.06 -13.89
CA PRO A 169 6.62 22.89 -14.84
C PRO A 169 6.29 22.03 -16.04
N VAL A 170 4.98 21.79 -16.25
CA VAL A 170 4.53 20.96 -17.37
C VAL A 170 4.87 21.74 -18.63
N PRO A 171 5.71 21.22 -19.54
CA PRO A 171 6.15 21.95 -20.71
C PRO A 171 5.04 21.89 -21.75
N TRP A 172 4.01 22.72 -21.56
CA TRP A 172 2.84 22.80 -22.44
C TRP A 172 3.25 23.02 -23.89
N GLU A 173 4.32 23.75 -24.14
CA GLU A 173 4.92 23.95 -25.46
C GLU A 173 5.29 22.62 -26.14
N LYS A 174 5.99 21.72 -25.43
CA LYS A 174 6.33 20.38 -25.94
C LYS A 174 5.11 19.50 -26.15
N ILE A 175 4.11 19.58 -25.26
CA ILE A 175 2.89 18.79 -25.41
C ILE A 175 2.08 19.26 -26.63
N ILE A 176 1.98 20.57 -26.84
CA ILE A 176 1.31 21.16 -28.00
C ILE A 176 2.08 20.82 -29.28
N GLU A 177 3.41 20.84 -29.26
CA GLU A 177 4.25 20.43 -30.39
C GLU A 177 4.05 18.95 -30.75
N VAL A 178 4.03 18.06 -29.76
CA VAL A 178 3.74 16.63 -29.96
C VAL A 178 2.30 16.43 -30.46
N TYR A 179 1.33 17.14 -29.90
CA TYR A 179 -0.06 17.06 -30.33
C TYR A 179 -0.23 17.53 -31.79
N ASN A 180 0.36 18.67 -32.14
CA ASN A 180 0.29 19.23 -33.49
C ASN A 180 1.06 18.36 -34.50
N SER A 181 2.21 17.80 -34.13
CA SER A 181 2.94 16.85 -34.98
C SER A 181 2.17 15.53 -35.18
N THR A 182 1.40 15.07 -34.19
CA THR A 182 0.50 13.92 -34.37
C THR A 182 -0.71 14.22 -35.26
N LEU A 183 -1.17 15.47 -35.34
CA LEU A 183 -2.22 15.90 -36.28
C LEU A 183 -1.70 15.99 -37.73
N VAL A 184 -0.47 16.47 -37.94
CA VAL A 184 0.15 16.54 -39.28
C VAL A 184 0.45 15.15 -39.84
N GLY A 185 0.81 14.19 -38.99
CA GLY A 185 1.01 12.78 -39.38
C GLY A 185 -0.26 12.03 -39.79
N ARG A 186 -1.44 12.48 -39.34
CA ARG A 186 -2.73 11.83 -39.64
C ARG A 186 -3.33 12.25 -40.98
N ASN A 187 -3.08 13.49 -41.43
CA ASN A 187 -3.57 13.97 -42.72
C ASN A 187 -2.76 13.49 -43.93
N ASN A 188 -1.48 13.13 -43.76
CA ASN A 188 -0.64 12.69 -44.87
C ASN A 188 -0.69 11.18 -45.17
N ARG A 189 -1.30 10.36 -44.29
CA ARG A 189 -1.47 8.92 -44.54
C ARG A 189 -2.75 8.54 -45.29
N MET A 190 -3.67 9.48 -45.46
CA MET A 190 -4.95 9.25 -46.16
C MET A 190 -4.99 9.82 -47.59
N ARG A 191 -3.90 10.45 -48.06
CA ARG A 191 -3.76 11.03 -49.42
C ARG A 191 -2.77 10.28 -50.33
N ARG A 192 -2.53 8.98 -50.10
CA ARG A 192 -1.75 8.11 -51.00
C ARG A 192 -2.50 6.81 -51.31
N SER A 193 -3.67 6.93 -51.92
CA SER A 193 -4.26 5.86 -52.72
C SER A 193 -5.38 6.46 -53.57
N PHE A 194 -5.29 6.25 -54.88
CA PHE A 194 -6.24 6.63 -55.94
C PHE A 194 -6.14 8.06 -56.49
N GLY A 195 -5.08 8.29 -57.28
CA GLY A 195 -5.13 9.22 -58.40
C GLY A 195 -5.00 8.42 -59.70
N ILE A 196 -6.12 8.09 -60.34
CA ILE A 196 -6.17 7.71 -61.76
C ILE A 196 -6.25 9.04 -62.53
N PRO A 197 -5.39 9.29 -63.54
CA PRO A 197 -5.42 10.56 -64.25
C PRO A 197 -6.54 10.55 -65.30
N ALA A 198 -7.44 11.55 -65.23
CA ALA A 198 -8.29 11.93 -66.34
C ALA A 198 -7.65 13.14 -67.03
N THR A 199 -7.18 12.95 -68.26
CA THR A 199 -6.74 14.00 -69.18
C THR A 199 -7.91 14.51 -70.02
N PHE A 200 -8.02 15.83 -70.12
CA PHE A 200 -8.90 16.68 -70.96
C PHE A 200 -8.73 16.37 -72.48
N ILE A 201 -9.80 16.20 -73.30
CA ILE A 201 -10.60 17.18 -74.11
C ILE A 201 -9.83 17.67 -75.38
N PRO A 202 -10.43 17.75 -76.60
CA PRO A 202 -11.73 18.36 -76.99
C PRO A 202 -12.96 17.45 -76.98
#